data_AF-A0A843JW52-F1
#
_entry.id   AF-A0A843JW52-F1
#
_cell.length_a   1.000
_cell.length_b   1.000
_cell.length_c   1.000
_cell.angle_alpha   90.00
_cell.angle_beta   90.00
_cell.angle_gamma   90.00
#
_symmetry.space_group_name_H-M   'P 1'
#
loop_
_entity.id
_entity.type
_entity.pdbx_description
1 polymer ?
#
loop_
_entity_poly.entity_id
_entity_poly.type
_entity_poly.pdbx_seq_one_letter_code
_entity_poly.pdbx_strand_id
1 'polypeptide(L)'
;MKTLGRSFLLETDKEEIILGTGNNDILVVSSLFNNNKIKGIMMAYLYSLRELSFPLVILSKGHPASKRLKMVYGCGDKIILDSCIEAGTHPDQHLLCSVDDLSGIIILATTRGIEIIDSLDRKVKIEKMYFDLKL
;
A
#
# COMPACT_ATOMS: atom_id res chain seq x y z
N MET A 1 6.53 3.32 -0.27
CA MET A 1 7.53 3.86 0.67
C MET A 1 8.35 2.69 1.21
N LYS A 2 9.67 2.82 1.44
CA LYS A 2 10.48 1.73 2.03
C LYS A 2 10.05 1.43 3.47
N THR A 3 9.98 0.15 3.84
CA THR A 3 9.64 -0.32 5.20
C THR A 3 10.82 -0.25 6.16
N LEU A 4 12.05 -0.33 5.64
CA LEU A 4 13.30 -0.32 6.42
C LEU A 4 13.40 -1.49 7.42
N GLY A 5 12.82 -2.64 7.08
CA GLY A 5 12.87 -3.83 7.93
C GLY A 5 11.98 -3.75 9.17
N ARG A 6 11.12 -2.73 9.25
CA ARG A 6 10.17 -2.57 10.35
C ARG A 6 9.07 -3.62 10.26
N SER A 7 8.47 -3.93 11.41
CA SER A 7 7.29 -4.79 11.48
C SER A 7 6.03 -3.94 11.64
N PHE A 8 4.92 -4.39 11.06
CA PHE A 8 3.62 -3.71 11.14
C PHE A 8 2.61 -4.59 11.87
N LEU A 9 1.75 -3.97 12.67
CA LEU A 9 0.72 -4.66 13.43
C LEU A 9 -0.56 -4.75 12.59
N LEU A 10 -1.06 -5.96 12.37
CA LEU A 10 -2.32 -6.22 11.68
C LEU A 10 -3.33 -6.70 12.73
N GLU A 11 -4.28 -5.84 13.08
CA GLU A 11 -5.31 -6.13 14.08
C GLU A 11 -6.52 -6.80 13.41
N THR A 12 -6.89 -8.00 13.86
CA THR A 12 -8.06 -8.73 13.36
C THR A 12 -9.16 -8.78 14.44
N ASP A 13 -10.25 -9.51 14.18
CA ASP A 13 -11.27 -9.76 15.20
C ASP A 13 -10.87 -10.83 16.24
N LYS A 14 -9.80 -11.58 15.99
CA LYS A 14 -9.38 -12.73 16.80
C LYS A 14 -8.01 -12.56 17.45
N GLU A 15 -7.09 -11.95 16.74
CA GLU A 15 -5.68 -11.86 17.12
C GLU A 15 -4.99 -10.68 16.45
N GLU A 16 -3.85 -10.29 17.02
CA GLU A 16 -2.89 -9.40 16.37
C GLU A 16 -1.87 -10.23 15.59
N ILE A 17 -1.66 -9.89 14.32
CA ILE A 17 -0.69 -10.53 13.45
C ILE A 17 0.45 -9.55 13.19
N ILE A 18 1.70 -9.98 13.41
CA ILE A 18 2.88 -9.18 13.10
C ILE A 18 3.33 -9.44 11.66
N LEU A 19 3.27 -8.41 10.83
CA LEU A 19 3.85 -8.41 9.49
C LEU A 19 5.32 -7.98 9.55
N GLY A 20 6.22 -8.96 9.56
CA GLY A 20 7.66 -8.72 9.40
C GLY A 20 8.00 -8.34 7.96
N THR A 21 8.91 -7.39 7.77
CA THR A 21 9.35 -6.96 6.43
C THR A 21 10.87 -6.96 6.31
N GLY A 22 11.36 -7.11 5.08
CA GLY A 22 12.77 -6.95 4.75
C GLY A 22 13.21 -5.48 4.74
N ASN A 23 14.52 -5.23 4.86
CA ASN A 23 15.10 -3.88 4.75
C ASN A 23 14.76 -3.19 3.42
N ASN A 24 14.53 -4.01 2.39
CA ASN A 24 14.24 -3.53 1.06
C ASN A 24 12.77 -3.47 0.71
N ASP A 25 11.87 -3.99 1.52
CA ASP A 25 10.45 -4.03 1.16
C ASP A 25 9.87 -2.62 1.09
N ILE A 26 8.75 -2.53 0.38
CA ILE A 26 7.95 -1.32 0.26
C ILE A 26 6.56 -1.57 0.82
N LEU A 27 6.07 -0.56 1.54
CA LEU A 27 4.67 -0.41 1.88
C LEU A 27 4.02 0.52 0.85
N VAL A 28 2.92 0.07 0.26
CA VAL A 28 2.13 0.82 -0.71
C VAL A 28 0.70 0.99 -0.21
N VAL A 29 0.06 2.06 -0.65
CA VAL A 29 -1.36 2.32 -0.38
C VAL A 29 -2.03 2.75 -1.68
N SER A 30 -3.23 2.26 -1.92
CA SER A 30 -4.13 2.72 -2.98
C SER A 30 -5.42 3.22 -2.37
N SER A 31 -6.06 4.18 -3.04
CA SER A 31 -7.33 4.75 -2.61
C SER A 31 -8.46 4.33 -3.55
N LEU A 32 -9.60 3.98 -2.97
CA LEU A 32 -10.83 3.64 -3.69
C LEU A 32 -11.66 4.89 -4.07
N PHE A 33 -11.12 6.09 -3.85
CA PHE A 33 -11.72 7.36 -4.21
C PHE A 33 -10.66 8.40 -4.55
N ASN A 34 -11.03 9.40 -5.35
CA ASN A 34 -10.12 10.43 -5.80
C ASN A 34 -10.64 11.82 -5.41
N ASN A 35 -9.88 12.55 -4.59
CA ASN A 35 -10.12 13.96 -4.29
C ASN A 35 -8.81 14.67 -3.97
N ASN A 36 -8.83 15.99 -3.82
CA ASN A 36 -7.62 16.79 -3.57
C ASN A 36 -6.93 16.52 -2.21
N LYS A 37 -7.60 15.87 -1.26
CA LYS A 37 -7.05 15.56 0.07
C LYS A 37 -6.40 14.18 0.14
N ILE A 38 -6.75 13.27 -0.78
CA ILE A 38 -6.38 11.85 -0.66
C ILE A 38 -4.88 11.64 -0.59
N LYS A 39 -4.11 12.39 -1.38
CA LYS A 39 -2.65 12.30 -1.40
C LYS A 39 -2.06 12.58 -0.02
N GLY A 40 -2.49 13.65 0.65
CA GLY A 40 -2.04 13.99 2.00
C GLY A 40 -2.42 12.92 3.03
N ILE A 41 -3.64 12.37 2.92
CA ILE A 41 -4.12 11.30 3.80
C ILE A 41 -3.29 10.02 3.60
N MET A 42 -3.07 9.58 2.36
CA MET A 42 -2.26 8.41 2.03
C MET A 42 -0.83 8.56 2.57
N MET A 43 -0.22 9.73 2.40
CA MET A 43 1.10 10.00 2.98
C MET A 43 1.04 9.90 4.51
N ALA A 44 0.12 10.61 5.17
CA ALA A 44 -0.01 10.59 6.62
C ALA A 44 -0.16 9.16 7.17
N TYR A 45 -1.00 8.33 6.53
CA TYR A 45 -1.16 6.93 6.94
C TYR A 45 0.11 6.12 6.74
N LEU A 46 0.77 6.21 5.59
CA LEU A 46 2.07 5.54 5.38
C LEU A 46 3.05 5.93 6.49
N TYR A 47 3.10 7.21 6.88
CA TYR A 47 3.94 7.69 7.99
C TYR A 47 3.56 7.11 9.33
N SER A 48 2.29 7.17 9.69
CA SER A 48 1.81 6.59 10.95
C SER A 48 2.14 5.10 11.06
N LEU A 49 2.03 4.37 9.95
CA LEU A 49 2.41 2.95 9.90
C LEU A 49 3.91 2.77 10.08
N ARG A 50 4.75 3.41 9.27
CA ARG A 50 6.21 3.18 9.31
C ARG A 50 6.86 3.75 10.54
N GLU A 51 6.55 4.98 10.93
CA GLU A 51 7.26 5.66 12.01
C GLU A 51 6.69 5.33 13.39
N LEU A 52 5.37 5.23 13.50
CA LEU A 52 4.68 5.07 14.78
C LEU A 52 4.11 3.67 14.99
N SER A 53 4.29 2.75 14.03
CA SER A 53 3.75 1.38 14.10
C SER A 53 2.25 1.34 14.40
N PHE A 54 1.49 2.29 13.83
CA PHE A 54 0.03 2.27 13.97
C PHE A 54 -0.53 0.94 13.45
N PRO A 55 -1.54 0.36 14.13
CA PRO A 55 -2.12 -0.89 13.68
C PRO A 55 -2.94 -0.69 12.40
N LEU A 56 -2.80 -1.64 11.47
CA LEU A 56 -3.70 -1.81 10.33
C LEU A 56 -4.84 -2.73 10.75
N VAL A 57 -6.07 -2.23 10.68
CA VAL A 57 -7.25 -3.03 11.02
C VAL A 57 -7.67 -3.86 9.81
N ILE A 58 -7.71 -5.18 9.98
CA ILE A 58 -8.26 -6.13 9.04
C ILE A 58 -9.68 -6.49 9.48
N LEU A 59 -10.64 -6.21 8.61
CA LEU A 59 -12.05 -6.49 8.87
C LEU A 59 -12.49 -7.77 8.16
N SER A 60 -13.14 -8.66 8.90
CA SER A 60 -13.81 -9.84 8.35
C SER A 60 -14.81 -9.47 7.24
N LYS A 61 -14.96 -10.34 6.24
CA LYS A 61 -15.88 -10.15 5.12
C LYS A 61 -17.30 -9.87 5.64
N GLY A 62 -17.93 -8.83 5.13
CA GLY A 62 -19.28 -8.42 5.54
C GLY A 62 -19.36 -7.54 6.78
N HIS A 63 -18.24 -7.22 7.44
CA HIS A 63 -18.23 -6.32 8.59
C HIS A 63 -18.79 -4.93 8.22
N PRO A 64 -19.70 -4.31 9.01
CA PRO A 64 -20.35 -3.05 8.64
C PRO A 64 -19.37 -1.90 8.34
N ALA A 65 -18.23 -1.88 9.03
CA ALA A 65 -17.21 -0.84 8.85
C ALA A 65 -16.35 -1.03 7.58
N SER A 66 -16.38 -2.18 6.92
CA SER A 66 -15.61 -2.40 5.67
C SER A 66 -16.02 -1.42 4.57
N LYS A 67 -17.28 -0.98 4.52
CA LYS A 67 -17.77 0.09 3.62
C LYS A 67 -17.06 1.44 3.82
N ARG A 68 -16.49 1.67 5.01
CA ARG A 68 -15.74 2.88 5.39
C ARG A 68 -14.24 2.75 5.11
N LEU A 69 -13.73 1.54 4.88
CA LEU A 69 -12.35 1.35 4.44
C LEU A 69 -12.27 1.83 2.98
N LYS A 70 -11.53 2.91 2.78
CA LYS A 70 -11.37 3.56 1.49
C LYS A 70 -9.94 3.53 0.96
N MET A 71 -9.05 2.91 1.72
CA MET A 71 -7.66 2.70 1.36
C MET A 71 -7.34 1.22 1.52
N VAL A 72 -6.55 0.70 0.60
CA VAL A 72 -6.01 -0.66 0.64
C VAL A 72 -4.50 -0.59 0.66
N TYR A 73 -3.87 -1.55 1.33
CA TYR A 73 -2.43 -1.57 1.54
C TYR A 73 -1.84 -2.84 0.92
N GLY A 74 -0.61 -2.72 0.44
CA GLY A 74 0.21 -3.84 -0.01
C GLY A 74 1.62 -3.73 0.56
N CYS A 75 2.30 -4.85 0.69
CA CYS A 75 3.64 -4.92 1.25
C CYS A 75 4.47 -6.02 0.57
N GLY A 76 5.73 -5.73 0.28
CA GLY A 76 6.68 -6.68 -0.30
C GLY A 76 7.81 -5.97 -1.03
N ASP A 77 8.73 -6.75 -1.63
CA ASP A 77 9.79 -6.24 -2.51
C ASP A 77 9.29 -5.94 -3.93
N LYS A 78 8.14 -6.50 -4.30
CA LYS A 78 7.44 -6.30 -5.56
C LYS A 78 5.95 -6.16 -5.30
N ILE A 79 5.32 -5.16 -5.91
CA ILE A 79 3.87 -5.00 -5.94
C ILE A 79 3.39 -5.06 -7.38
N ILE A 80 2.33 -5.82 -7.64
CA ILE A 80 1.65 -5.90 -8.92
C ILE A 80 0.30 -5.19 -8.80
N LEU A 81 0.04 -4.25 -9.70
CA LEU A 81 -1.27 -3.62 -9.83
C LEU A 81 -2.18 -4.50 -10.68
N ASP A 82 -3.36 -4.85 -10.16
CA ASP A 82 -4.30 -5.75 -10.83
C ASP A 82 -5.73 -5.20 -10.70
N SER A 83 -6.43 -5.06 -11.83
CA SER A 83 -7.82 -4.59 -11.86
C SER A 83 -8.85 -5.70 -11.71
N CYS A 84 -8.45 -6.97 -11.81
CA CYS A 84 -9.31 -8.14 -11.65
C CYS A 84 -9.50 -8.57 -10.19
N ILE A 85 -8.80 -7.96 -9.25
CA ILE A 85 -8.95 -8.25 -7.81
C ILE A 85 -9.90 -7.29 -7.12
N GLU A 86 -10.76 -7.83 -6.26
CA GLU A 86 -11.61 -7.02 -5.40
C GLU A 86 -10.77 -6.40 -4.27
N ALA A 87 -11.03 -5.13 -3.97
CA ALA A 87 -10.27 -4.36 -3.00
C ALA A 87 -10.31 -5.02 -1.61
N GLY A 88 -9.14 -5.35 -1.07
CA GLY A 88 -8.99 -5.90 0.29
C GLY A 88 -9.49 -7.33 0.46
N THR A 89 -9.68 -8.10 -0.62
CA THR A 89 -10.13 -9.50 -0.54
C THR A 89 -9.06 -10.52 -0.93
N HIS A 90 -7.96 -10.09 -1.55
CA HIS A 90 -6.88 -11.00 -1.93
C HIS A 90 -5.93 -11.26 -0.74
N PRO A 91 -5.58 -12.53 -0.44
CA PRO A 91 -4.68 -12.85 0.68
C PRO A 91 -3.24 -12.37 0.43
N ASP A 92 -2.85 -12.27 -0.84
CA ASP A 92 -1.48 -11.91 -1.22
C ASP A 92 -1.21 -10.42 -1.09
N GLN A 93 -0.29 -10.08 -0.20
CA GLN A 93 0.09 -8.69 0.10
C GLN A 93 0.87 -7.99 -1.02
N HIS A 94 1.38 -8.76 -1.98
CA HIS A 94 2.11 -8.25 -3.14
C HIS A 94 1.18 -7.82 -4.29
N LEU A 95 -0.14 -7.98 -4.13
CA LEU A 95 -1.15 -7.53 -5.08
C LEU A 95 -1.89 -6.31 -4.56
N LEU A 96 -2.15 -5.35 -5.43
CA LEU A 96 -2.90 -4.13 -5.09
C LEU A 96 -3.93 -3.83 -6.17
N CYS A 97 -5.18 -3.64 -5.76
CA CYS A 97 -6.25 -3.37 -6.72
C CYS A 97 -6.02 -2.03 -7.43
N SER A 98 -6.25 -2.02 -8.73
CA SER A 98 -6.12 -0.82 -9.56
C SER A 98 -7.30 -0.64 -10.51
N VAL A 99 -7.34 0.51 -11.18
CA VAL A 99 -8.16 0.66 -12.39
C VAL A 99 -7.50 -0.08 -13.55
N ASP A 100 -8.27 -0.41 -14.59
CA ASP A 100 -7.80 -1.14 -15.77
C ASP A 100 -6.58 -0.46 -16.42
N ASP A 101 -6.59 0.87 -16.51
CA ASP A 101 -5.51 1.67 -17.09
C ASP A 101 -4.16 1.50 -16.38
N LEU A 102 -4.16 1.02 -15.13
CA LEU A 102 -2.95 0.78 -14.33
C LEU A 102 -2.64 -0.71 -14.14
N SER A 103 -3.52 -1.60 -14.61
CA SER A 103 -3.36 -3.04 -14.46
C SER A 103 -2.08 -3.53 -15.15
N GLY A 104 -1.36 -4.44 -14.51
CA GLY A 104 -0.08 -4.98 -14.96
C GLY A 104 1.14 -4.10 -14.69
N ILE A 105 0.98 -2.89 -14.15
CA ILE A 105 2.13 -2.08 -13.70
C ILE A 105 2.76 -2.76 -12.48
N ILE A 106 4.09 -2.85 -12.49
CA ILE A 106 4.87 -3.39 -11.38
C ILE A 106 5.57 -2.25 -10.67
N ILE A 107 5.43 -2.22 -9.34
CA ILE A 107 6.17 -1.33 -8.46
C ILE A 107 7.23 -2.19 -7.77
N LEU A 108 8.50 -2.00 -8.17
CA LEU A 108 9.63 -2.79 -7.68
C LEU A 108 10.40 -1.99 -6.63
N ALA A 109 10.70 -2.62 -5.51
CA ALA A 109 11.59 -2.05 -4.51
C ALA A 109 13.04 -2.18 -4.96
N THR A 110 13.79 -1.09 -4.84
CA THR A 110 15.23 -1.07 -5.15
C THR A 110 16.01 -0.53 -3.96
N THR A 111 17.33 -0.70 -3.96
CA THR A 111 18.21 -0.11 -2.94
C THR A 111 18.15 1.42 -2.93
N ARG A 112 17.76 2.05 -4.04
CA ARG A 112 17.67 3.51 -4.20
C ARG A 112 16.24 4.06 -4.10
N GLY A 113 15.27 3.22 -3.77
CA GLY A 113 13.86 3.61 -3.64
C GLY A 113 12.93 2.65 -4.36
N ILE A 114 12.25 3.15 -5.40
CA ILE A 114 11.20 2.43 -6.12
C ILE A 114 11.40 2.62 -7.62
N GLU A 115 11.23 1.55 -8.37
CA GLU A 115 11.15 1.55 -9.83
C GLU A 115 9.72 1.17 -10.27
N ILE A 116 9.24 1.82 -11.32
CA ILE A 116 7.94 1.53 -11.92
C ILE A 116 8.21 0.91 -13.28
N ILE A 117 7.75 -0.32 -13.47
CA ILE A 117 7.90 -1.07 -14.71
C ILE A 117 6.51 -1.16 -15.35
N ASP A 118 6.39 -0.59 -16.54
CA ASP A 118 5.19 -0.69 -17.37
C ASP A 118 5.56 -1.19 -18.77
N SER A 119 5.23 -2.45 -19.04
CA SER A 119 5.49 -3.08 -20.35
C SER A 119 4.71 -2.46 -21.51
N LEU A 120 3.64 -1.73 -21.22
CA LEU A 120 2.79 -1.07 -22.22
C LEU A 120 3.21 0.39 -22.48
N ASP A 121 4.24 0.88 -21.77
CA ASP A 121 4.76 2.26 -21.88
C ASP A 121 3.66 3.33 -21.82
N ARG A 122 2.70 3.17 -20.90
CA ARG A 122 1.57 4.10 -20.78
C ARG A 122 2.04 5.43 -20.21
N LYS A 123 1.37 6.50 -20.61
CA LYS A 123 1.60 7.85 -20.05
C LYS A 123 0.97 7.98 -18.66
N VAL A 124 1.63 7.41 -17.65
CA VAL A 124 1.24 7.56 -16.25
C VAL A 124 1.93 8.77 -15.64
N LYS A 125 1.17 9.58 -14.91
CA LYS A 125 1.74 10.68 -14.13
C LYS A 125 2.42 10.11 -12.89
N ILE A 126 3.75 10.18 -12.86
CA ILE A 126 4.55 9.77 -11.70
C ILE A 126 5.10 11.01 -11.01
N GLU A 127 4.74 11.20 -9.75
CA GLU A 127 5.29 12.26 -8.91
C GLU A 127 6.21 11.66 -7.85
N LYS A 128 7.52 11.95 -7.96
CA LYS A 128 8.48 11.58 -6.92
C LYS A 128 8.46 12.62 -5.83
N MET A 129 8.18 12.20 -4.61
CA MET A 129 8.25 13.05 -3.43
C MET A 129 9.37 12.55 -2.55
N TYR A 130 10.39 13.39 -2.36
CA TYR A 130 11.36 13.21 -1.31
C TYR A 130 10.72 13.61 0.01
N PHE A 131 10.93 12.81 1.03
CA PHE A 131 10.35 13.04 2.33
C PHE A 131 11.45 13.16 3.37
N ASP A 132 11.70 14.40 3.78
CA ASP A 132 12.44 14.70 5.00
C ASP A 132 11.42 14.90 6.12
N LEU A 133 11.34 13.93 7.03
CA LEU A 133 10.72 14.15 8.32
C LEU A 133 11.70 15.01 9.14
N LYS A 134 11.47 16.32 9.15
CA LYS A 134 11.96 17.17 10.23
C LYS A 134 11.05 16.89 11.43
N LEU A 135 11.40 15.88 12.22
CA LEU A 135 10.84 15.68 13.56
C LEU A 135 11.32 16.81 14.48
#